data_AF-A0A2R6K595-F1
#
_entry.id   AF-A0A2R6K595-F1
#
_cell.length_a   1.000
_cell.length_b   1.000
_cell.length_c   1.000
_cell.angle_alpha   90.00
_cell.angle_beta   90.00
_cell.angle_gamma   90.00
#
_symmetry.space_group_name_H-M   'P 1'
#
loop_
_entity.id
_entity.type
_entity.pdbx_description
1 polymer ?
#
loop_
_entity_poly.entity_id
_entity_poly.type
_entity_poly.pdbx_seq_one_letter_code
_entity_poly.pdbx_strand_id
1 'polypeptide(L)' 'MRDLLGDVFEPTRYNVAAAVTVVGLLVVAYVLVPHPYVQYGAWLVIFTIWMVWFVYVGVDRIYGTGSDAESEP' A
#
# COMPACT_ATOMS: atom_id res chain seq x y z
N MET A 1 -16.57 15.70 -1.92
CA MET A 1 -16.38 14.37 -1.30
C MET A 1 -15.96 13.30 -2.31
N ARG A 2 -16.45 13.33 -3.56
CA ARG A 2 -16.06 12.35 -4.59
C ARG A 2 -14.68 12.63 -5.19
N ASP A 3 -14.28 13.90 -5.30
CA ASP A 3 -12.97 14.30 -5.83
C ASP A 3 -11.79 13.89 -4.90
N LEU A 4 -11.98 13.93 -3.57
CA LEU A 4 -10.98 13.47 -2.60
C LEU A 4 -10.76 11.96 -2.62
N LEU A 5 -11.81 11.20 -2.94
CA LEU A 5 -11.66 9.76 -3.18
C LEU A 5 -10.98 9.52 -4.53
N GLY A 6 -11.26 10.37 -5.53
CA GLY A 6 -10.59 10.34 -6.83
C GLY A 6 -9.06 10.48 -6.75
N ASP A 7 -8.55 11.43 -5.97
CA ASP A 7 -7.10 11.63 -5.78
C ASP A 7 -6.45 10.54 -4.92
N VAL A 8 -7.13 10.02 -3.91
CA VAL A 8 -6.60 8.92 -3.06
C VAL A 8 -6.59 7.58 -3.79
N PHE A 9 -7.56 7.38 -4.70
CA PHE A 9 -7.65 6.21 -5.56
C PHE A 9 -7.04 6.44 -6.94
N GLU A 10 -6.38 7.57 -7.20
CA GLU A 10 -5.61 7.75 -8.41
C GLU A 10 -4.64 6.55 -8.48
N PRO A 11 -4.65 5.74 -9.56
CA PRO A 11 -3.86 4.52 -9.61
C PRO A 11 -2.37 4.85 -9.72
N THR A 12 -1.77 5.31 -8.63
CA THR A 12 -0.34 5.47 -8.53
C THR A 12 0.27 4.09 -8.74
N ARG A 13 1.38 4.02 -9.48
CA ARG A 13 2.07 2.78 -9.84
C ARG A 13 2.30 1.84 -8.63
N TYR A 14 2.41 2.43 -7.45
CA TYR A 14 2.49 1.77 -6.16
C TYR A 14 1.22 1.02 -5.73
N ASN A 15 0.02 1.54 -5.97
CA ASN A 15 -1.25 0.85 -5.66
C ASN A 15 -1.42 -0.40 -6.51
N VAL A 16 -1.08 -0.31 -7.80
CA VAL A 16 -1.10 -1.47 -8.71
C VAL A 16 -0.06 -2.50 -8.30
N ALA A 17 1.18 -2.08 -7.99
CA ALA A 17 2.23 -2.97 -7.51
C ALA A 17 1.84 -3.67 -6.21
N ALA A 18 1.20 -2.97 -5.27
CA ALA A 18 0.69 -3.54 -4.03
C ALA A 18 -0.40 -4.60 -4.31
N ALA A 19 -1.38 -4.28 -5.15
CA ALA A 19 -2.43 -5.22 -5.52
C ALA A 19 -1.88 -6.49 -6.19
N VAL A 20 -0.94 -6.33 -7.13
CA VAL A 20 -0.26 -7.46 -7.80
C VAL A 20 0.53 -8.30 -6.80
N THR A 21 1.21 -7.65 -5.85
CA THR A 21 2.00 -8.35 -4.81
C THR A 21 1.09 -9.16 -3.88
N VAL A 22 -0.04 -8.59 -3.45
CA VAL A 22 -1.04 -9.28 -2.62
C VAL A 22 -1.58 -10.51 -3.34
N VAL A 23 -2.00 -10.36 -4.60
CA VAL A 23 -2.50 -11.48 -5.40
C VAL A 23 -1.44 -12.56 -5.57
N GLY A 24 -0.18 -12.19 -5.86
CA GLY A 24 0.94 -13.13 -5.98
C GLY A 24 1.18 -13.93 -4.69
N LEU A 25 1.20 -13.25 -3.53
CA LEU A 25 1.36 -13.90 -2.23
C LEU A 25 0.22 -14.86 -1.91
N LEU A 26 -1.02 -14.50 -2.25
CA LEU A 26 -2.17 -15.38 -2.06
C LEU A 26 -2.11 -16.61 -2.96
N VAL A 27 -1.69 -16.47 -4.22
CA VAL A 27 -1.49 -17.61 -5.12
C VAL A 27 -0.43 -18.56 -4.56
N VAL A 28 0.70 -18.03 -4.06
CA VAL A 28 1.74 -18.86 -3.43
C VAL A 28 1.17 -19.60 -2.21
N ALA A 29 0.44 -18.90 -1.34
CA ALA A 29 -0.02 -19.44 -0.07
C ALA A 29 -1.20 -20.41 -0.15
N TYR A 30 -2.06 -20.27 -1.16
CA TYR A 30 -3.28 -21.08 -1.29
C TYR A 30 -3.21 -22.08 -2.46
N VAL A 31 -2.42 -21.84 -3.50
CA VAL A 31 -2.36 -22.71 -4.69
C VAL A 31 -1.06 -23.52 -4.72
N LEU A 32 0.10 -22.87 -4.56
CA LEU A 32 1.38 -23.55 -4.69
C LEU A 32 1.77 -24.33 -3.42
N VAL A 33 1.60 -23.72 -2.25
CA VAL A 33 1.93 -24.35 -0.96
C VAL A 33 0.79 -24.11 0.03
N PRO A 34 -0.30 -24.91 -0.04
CA PRO A 34 -1.48 -24.75 0.81
C PRO A 34 -1.25 -25.25 2.25
N HIS A 35 -0.20 -24.75 2.90
CA HIS A 35 0.16 -25.08 4.27
C HIS A 35 -0.27 -23.94 5.21
N PRO A 36 -0.89 -24.23 6.38
CA PRO A 36 -1.38 -23.21 7.30
C PRO A 36 -0.33 -22.16 7.68
N TYR A 37 0.90 -22.57 7.99
CA TYR A 37 2.00 -21.65 8.29
C TYR A 37 2.34 -20.68 7.14
N VAL A 38 2.24 -21.12 5.88
CA VAL A 38 2.52 -20.27 4.71
C VAL A 38 1.39 -19.24 4.53
N GLN A 39 0.15 -19.63 4.80
CA GLN A 39 -1.00 -18.70 4.77
C GLN A 39 -0.88 -17.62 5.83
N TYR A 40 -0.55 -18.00 7.07
CA TYR A 40 -0.30 -17.03 8.14
C TYR A 40 0.88 -16.10 7.82
N GLY A 41 1.97 -16.65 7.29
CA GLY A 41 3.12 -15.86 6.85
C GLY A 41 2.76 -14.86 5.75
N ALA A 42 2.02 -15.29 4.73
CA ALA A 42 1.56 -14.42 3.65
C ALA A 42 0.67 -13.28 4.17
N TRP A 43 -0.25 -13.57 5.10
CA TRP A 43 -1.08 -12.55 5.73
C TRP A 43 -0.29 -11.54 6.55
N LEU A 44 0.74 -11.97 7.28
CA LEU A 44 1.64 -11.07 7.99
C LEU A 44 2.39 -10.14 7.03
N VAL A 45 2.89 -10.67 5.91
CA VAL A 45 3.57 -9.85 4.88
C VAL A 45 2.61 -8.83 4.26
N ILE A 46 1.39 -9.25 3.90
CA ILE A 46 0.35 -8.34 3.38
C ILE A 46 0.05 -7.22 4.39
N PHE A 47 -0.08 -7.58 5.67
CA PHE A 47 -0.31 -6.62 6.74
C PHE A 47 0.85 -5.63 6.89
N THR A 48 2.11 -6.08 6.82
CA THR A 48 3.28 -5.19 6.87
C THR A 48 3.31 -4.22 5.70
N ILE A 49 3.04 -4.69 4.47
CA ILE A 49 2.97 -3.82 3.28
C ILE A 49 1.90 -2.75 3.48
N TRP A 50 0.73 -3.14 4.00
CA TRP A 50 -0.36 -2.22 4.28
C TRP A 50 0.01 -1.18 5.35
N MET A 51 0.69 -1.59 6.42
CA MET A 51 1.20 -0.68 7.45
C MET A 51 2.21 0.33 6.89
N VAL A 52 3.15 -0.11 6.05
CA VAL A 52 4.14 0.79 5.43
C VAL A 52 3.46 1.84 4.56
N TRP A 53 2.49 1.44 3.73
CA TRP A 53 1.71 2.37 2.93
C TRP A 53 0.91 3.35 3.80
N PHE A 54 0.21 2.83 4.82
CA PHE A 54 -0.58 3.66 5.74
C PHE A 54 0.29 4.69 6.46
N VAL A 55 1.48 4.30 6.92
CA VAL A 55 2.44 5.21 7.55
C VAL A 55 2.94 6.24 6.55
N TYR A 56 3.29 5.84 5.32
CA TYR A 56 3.77 6.78 4.30
C TYR A 56 2.72 7.85 3.97
N VAL A 57 1.48 7.43 3.70
CA VAL A 57 0.36 8.35 3.42
C VAL A 57 0.01 9.18 4.65
N GLY A 58 0.00 8.57 5.84
CA GLY A 58 -0.27 9.25 7.09
C GLY A 58 0.77 10.32 7.41
N VAL A 59 2.06 10.00 7.22
CA VAL A 59 3.18 10.93 7.41
C VAL A 59 3.12 12.04 6.38
N ASP A 60 2.97 11.72 5.10
CA ASP A 60 2.86 12.72 4.04
C ASP A 60 1.71 13.71 4.29
N ARG A 61 0.56 13.20 4.73
CA ARG A 61 -0.63 14.02 5.02
C ARG A 61 -0.56 14.81 6.32
N ILE A 62 0.17 14.34 7.34
CA ILE A 62 0.32 15.02 8.63
C ILE A 62 1.47 16.03 8.61
N TYR A 63 2.58 15.71 7.94
CA TYR A 63 3.80 16.52 7.95
C TYR A 63 3.94 17.44 6.74
N GLY A 64 3.07 17.34 5.73
CA GLY A 64 3.02 18.32 4.63
C GLY A 64 4.35 18.45 3.89
N THR A 65 5.07 17.34 3.68
CA THR A 65 6.34 17.33 2.94
C THR A 65 6.19 17.50 1.43
N GLY A 66 5.01 17.93 0.98
CA GLY A 66 4.80 18.47 -0.36
C GLY A 66 5.30 19.91 -0.42
N SER A 67 6.49 20.12 -0.98
CA SER A 67 6.76 21.16 -1.99
C SER A 67 6.32 22.63 -1.77
N ASP A 68 6.03 23.09 -0.55
CA ASP A 68 5.68 24.51 -0.30
C ASP A 68 6.88 25.38 0.11
N ALA A 69 8.11 24.85 0.09
CA ALA A 69 9.32 25.61 0.44
C ALA A 69 9.95 26.39 -0.74
N GLU A 70 9.44 26.26 -1.96
CA GLU A 70 10.02 26.89 -3.17
C GLU A 70 9.24 28.14 -3.64
N SER A 71 8.55 28.85 -2.73
CA SER A 71 7.80 30.06 -3.10
C SER A 71 7.81 31.10 -1.99
N GLU A 72 8.99 31.57 -1.62
CA GLU A 72 9.14 32.87 -0.96
C GLU A 72 10.11 33.73 -1.81
N PRO A 73 9.62 34.76 -2.52
CA PRO A 73 10.45 35.76 -3.20
C PRO A 73 11.02 36.81 -2.24
#